data_AF-A0A9D5VGR4-F1
#
_entry.id   AF-A0A9D5VGR4-F1
#
_cell.length_a   1.000
_cell.length_b   1.000
_cell.length_c   1.000
_cell.angle_alpha   90.00
_cell.angle_beta   90.00
_cell.angle_gamma   90.00
#
_symmetry.space_group_name_H-M   'P 1'
#
loop_
_entity.id
_entity.type
_entity.pdbx_description
1 polymer ?
#
loop_
_entity_poly.entity_id
_entity_poly.type
_entity_poly.pdbx_seq_one_letter_code
_entity_poly.pdbx_strand_id
1 'polypeptide(L)'
;MPFNLNRYLLGLSFAIDCVESELLGVTTHHGKRVAYVAMRMAQAMGLSEAGIFDIAALAILHDNGLAEERLTHANSHLDRLYQVEDLPAHCDIGEQNVKEFPFQDNGIGAIKYHHENWDGTGFFHLEGDAIPLMAQIIGLADHADLRCRLQTPDPAHWARVDAFVVEREGSAFSPDLVDVFREVSKTPAFWYDLRDPFIQAALERTMPVLSVEMDWGQVLEISRVFSRIIDAKSRFTLRHSSGLVEKTGRMAAHFGKGAEERLKLRIAASLHDVGKLGIPNAILDKPGQLTDEERRTVNIHTYYTRLCLEQIPGFEEITEWAANHHEKLDGRGYPFGLGKEDLDFNARLLTVLDIYQALTEERPYRKSLSHTRTMEIIGRLRDNGEVDAGIVHEVNQALSNFHQGESPE
;
A
#
# COMPACT_ATOMS: atom_id res chain seq x y z
N MET A 1 -16.22 6.35 15.48
CA MET A 1 -16.75 5.00 15.27
C MET A 1 -15.64 4.02 15.59
N PRO A 2 -15.94 2.87 16.21
CA PRO A 2 -14.92 1.88 16.49
C PRO A 2 -14.34 1.38 15.16
N PHE A 3 -13.07 1.69 14.91
CA PHE A 3 -12.36 1.30 13.70
C PHE A 3 -11.29 0.27 14.03
N ASN A 4 -11.21 -0.80 13.24
CA ASN A 4 -10.28 -1.89 13.47
C ASN A 4 -9.01 -1.67 12.64
N LEU A 5 -8.00 -1.03 13.25
CA LEU A 5 -6.74 -0.73 12.56
C LEU A 5 -5.98 -2.00 12.15
N ASN A 6 -6.10 -3.09 12.92
CA ASN A 6 -5.49 -4.37 12.57
C ASN A 6 -6.02 -4.89 11.22
N ARG A 7 -7.34 -4.91 11.04
CA ARG A 7 -7.97 -5.39 9.80
C ARG A 7 -7.67 -4.45 8.63
N TYR A 8 -7.62 -3.15 8.87
CA TYR A 8 -7.21 -2.18 7.86
C TYR A 8 -5.77 -2.42 7.38
N LEU A 9 -4.82 -2.52 8.32
CA LEU A 9 -3.41 -2.78 8.02
C LEU A 9 -3.21 -4.14 7.32
N LEU A 10 -3.76 -5.22 7.89
CA LEU A 10 -3.61 -6.56 7.34
C LEU A 10 -4.30 -6.72 5.98
N GLY A 11 -5.45 -6.08 5.76
CA GLY A 11 -6.13 -6.09 4.46
C GLY A 11 -5.27 -5.46 3.36
N LEU A 12 -4.58 -4.36 3.66
CA LEU A 12 -3.73 -3.65 2.69
C LEU A 12 -2.31 -4.24 2.59
N SER A 13 -1.85 -4.99 3.60
CA SER A 13 -0.49 -5.58 3.62
C SER A 13 -0.20 -6.52 2.44
N PHE A 14 -1.23 -7.20 1.89
CA PHE A 14 -1.06 -8.03 0.69
C PHE A 14 -0.53 -7.22 -0.50
N ALA A 15 -1.06 -6.00 -0.67
CA ALA A 15 -0.67 -5.15 -1.77
C ALA A 15 0.79 -4.69 -1.62
N ILE A 16 1.22 -4.39 -0.40
CA ILE A 16 2.61 -4.03 -0.08
C ILE A 16 3.56 -5.22 -0.29
N ASP A 17 3.19 -6.41 0.21
CA ASP A 17 3.95 -7.66 0.03
C ASP A 17 4.28 -7.91 -1.46
N CYS A 18 3.34 -7.58 -2.37
CA CYS A 18 3.56 -7.74 -3.81
C CYS A 18 4.65 -6.80 -4.35
N VAL A 19 4.75 -5.57 -3.82
CA VAL A 19 5.78 -4.61 -4.21
C VAL A 19 7.15 -5.08 -3.74
N GLU A 20 7.26 -5.46 -2.47
CA GLU A 20 8.50 -5.97 -1.89
C GLU A 20 9.00 -7.20 -2.66
N SER A 21 8.10 -8.17 -2.92
CA SER A 21 8.46 -9.38 -3.67
C SER A 21 8.97 -9.09 -5.07
N GLU A 22 8.38 -8.11 -5.77
CA GLU A 22 8.84 -7.71 -7.10
C GLU A 22 10.18 -6.97 -7.06
N LEU A 23 10.36 -6.02 -6.14
CA LEU A 23 11.52 -5.13 -6.13
C LEU A 23 12.76 -5.76 -5.49
N LEU A 24 12.57 -6.57 -4.45
CA LEU A 24 13.66 -7.20 -3.71
C LEU A 24 13.93 -8.63 -4.17
N GLY A 25 13.01 -9.24 -4.92
CA GLY A 25 13.09 -10.66 -5.30
C GLY A 25 12.90 -11.60 -4.10
N VAL A 26 12.26 -11.09 -3.04
CA VAL A 26 11.98 -11.82 -1.80
C VAL A 26 10.74 -12.69 -1.96
N THR A 27 10.59 -13.65 -1.05
CA THR A 27 9.39 -14.47 -0.99
C THR A 27 8.20 -13.67 -0.48
N THR A 28 7.03 -13.92 -1.08
CA THR A 28 5.73 -13.37 -0.66
C THR A 28 5.56 -13.41 0.86
N HIS A 29 4.93 -12.40 1.46
CA HIS A 29 4.72 -12.25 2.91
C HIS A 29 5.96 -11.86 3.72
N HIS A 30 6.92 -11.16 3.11
CA HIS A 30 8.13 -10.68 3.79
C HIS A 30 7.79 -9.73 4.95
N GLY A 31 7.16 -8.57 4.69
CA GLY A 31 6.76 -7.64 5.76
C GLY A 31 5.92 -8.29 6.86
N LYS A 32 5.10 -9.30 6.53
CA LYS A 32 4.35 -10.09 7.52
C LYS A 32 5.23 -10.95 8.43
N ARG A 33 6.27 -11.60 7.88
CA ARG A 33 7.24 -12.37 8.67
C ARG A 33 8.08 -11.44 9.55
N VAL A 34 8.54 -10.32 9.00
CA VAL A 34 9.25 -9.28 9.77
C VAL A 34 8.39 -8.83 10.95
N ALA A 35 7.11 -8.51 10.71
CA ALA A 35 6.18 -8.12 11.76
C ALA A 35 5.95 -9.20 12.81
N TYR A 36 5.82 -10.47 12.41
CA TYR A 36 5.67 -11.56 13.36
C TYR A 36 6.90 -11.70 14.27
N VAL A 37 8.12 -11.70 13.70
CA VAL A 37 9.35 -11.77 14.49
C VAL A 37 9.47 -10.57 15.43
N ALA A 38 9.27 -9.36 14.90
CA ALA A 38 9.36 -8.12 15.65
C ALA A 38 8.38 -8.09 16.83
N MET A 39 7.13 -8.51 16.61
CA MET A 39 6.12 -8.62 17.66
C MET A 39 6.51 -9.64 18.73
N ARG A 40 7.03 -10.82 18.34
CA ARG A 40 7.44 -11.85 19.29
C ARG A 40 8.59 -11.36 20.17
N MET A 41 9.54 -10.62 19.60
CA MET A 41 10.62 -9.98 20.34
C MET A 41 10.09 -8.88 21.27
N ALA A 42 9.25 -7.97 20.77
CA ALA A 42 8.62 -6.91 21.56
C ALA A 42 7.83 -7.46 22.77
N GLN A 43 7.10 -8.57 22.59
CA GLN A 43 6.41 -9.27 23.66
C GLN A 43 7.38 -9.81 24.72
N ALA A 44 8.47 -10.44 24.29
CA ALA A 44 9.49 -10.98 25.21
C ALA A 44 10.21 -9.86 25.99
N MET A 45 10.33 -8.68 25.39
CA MET A 45 10.89 -7.48 26.02
C MET A 45 9.88 -6.73 26.91
N GLY A 46 8.61 -7.15 26.94
CA GLY A 46 7.58 -6.55 27.79
C GLY A 46 7.04 -5.21 27.29
N LEU A 47 7.07 -4.96 25.98
CA LEU A 47 6.42 -3.77 25.40
C LEU A 47 4.90 -3.78 25.67
N SER A 48 4.31 -2.59 25.70
CA SER A 48 2.87 -2.39 25.86
C SER A 48 2.10 -3.01 24.68
N GLU A 49 0.81 -3.31 24.85
CA GLU A 49 -0.03 -3.76 23.71
C GLU A 49 -0.04 -2.75 22.56
N ALA A 50 -0.02 -1.46 22.89
CA ALA A 50 0.13 -0.35 21.94
C ALA A 50 1.47 -0.43 21.18
N GLY A 51 2.58 -0.61 21.90
CA GLY A 51 3.91 -0.76 21.31
C GLY A 51 4.06 -2.03 20.45
N ILE A 52 3.41 -3.13 20.83
CA ILE A 52 3.38 -4.37 20.04
C ILE A 52 2.56 -4.18 18.75
N PHE A 53 1.45 -3.44 18.80
CA PHE A 53 0.70 -3.09 17.61
C PHE A 53 1.53 -2.17 16.69
N ASP A 54 2.13 -1.12 17.26
CA ASP A 54 2.92 -0.14 16.50
C ASP A 54 4.10 -0.80 15.79
N ILE A 55 4.87 -1.64 16.49
CA ILE A 55 6.02 -2.33 15.85
C ILE A 55 5.58 -3.29 14.74
N ALA A 56 4.40 -3.90 14.86
CA ALA A 56 3.85 -4.73 13.80
C ALA A 56 3.44 -3.90 12.57
N ALA A 57 2.83 -2.75 12.80
CA ALA A 57 2.46 -1.81 11.74
C ALA A 57 3.69 -1.24 11.04
N LEU A 58 4.69 -0.83 11.81
CA LEU A 58 5.97 -0.33 11.28
C LEU A 58 6.70 -1.42 10.50
N ALA A 59 6.74 -2.66 10.98
CA ALA A 59 7.34 -3.77 10.26
C ALA A 59 6.59 -4.12 8.95
N ILE A 60 5.26 -4.08 8.92
CA ILE A 60 4.49 -4.27 7.67
C ILE A 60 4.74 -3.13 6.68
N LEU A 61 5.07 -1.93 7.17
CA LEU A 61 5.24 -0.73 6.38
C LEU A 61 6.71 -0.33 6.17
N HIS A 62 7.70 -1.08 6.66
CA HIS A 62 9.09 -0.59 6.72
C HIS A 62 9.63 -0.21 5.33
N ASP A 63 9.29 -1.01 4.32
CA ASP A 63 9.72 -0.84 2.93
C ASP A 63 8.75 -0.05 2.04
N ASN A 64 7.83 0.70 2.65
CA ASN A 64 6.82 1.44 1.90
C ASN A 64 7.38 2.55 0.98
N GLY A 65 8.64 2.93 1.16
CA GLY A 65 9.34 3.93 0.33
C GLY A 65 9.99 3.37 -0.95
N LEU A 66 10.13 2.04 -1.08
CA LEU A 66 10.89 1.41 -2.17
C LEU A 66 10.35 1.77 -3.57
N ALA A 67 9.02 1.80 -3.72
CA ALA A 67 8.39 2.08 -5.01
C ALA A 67 8.75 3.50 -5.51
N GLU A 68 8.69 4.49 -4.62
CA GLU A 68 9.00 5.88 -4.95
C GLU A 68 10.50 6.08 -5.22
N GLU A 69 11.38 5.47 -4.42
CA GLU A 69 12.83 5.52 -4.66
C GLU A 69 13.21 4.89 -6.01
N ARG A 70 12.57 3.78 -6.40
CA ARG A 70 12.76 3.22 -7.74
C ARG A 70 12.42 4.23 -8.83
N LEU A 71 11.35 5.02 -8.65
CA LEU A 71 10.94 6.03 -9.63
C LEU A 71 11.92 7.21 -9.73
N THR A 72 12.53 7.63 -8.63
CA THR A 72 13.54 8.70 -8.67
C THR A 72 14.81 8.24 -9.41
N HIS A 73 15.13 6.93 -9.38
CA HIS A 73 16.34 6.37 -9.98
C HIS A 73 16.18 5.65 -11.34
N ALA A 74 14.97 5.43 -11.87
CA ALA A 74 14.77 4.59 -13.07
C ALA A 74 15.37 5.11 -14.41
N ASN A 75 16.05 6.26 -14.45
CA ASN A 75 16.81 6.74 -15.62
C ASN A 75 18.32 6.47 -15.53
N SER A 76 18.78 5.91 -14.42
CA SER A 76 20.18 5.55 -14.24
C SER A 76 20.40 4.11 -14.72
N HIS A 77 21.57 3.81 -15.29
CA HIS A 77 21.99 2.44 -15.66
C HIS A 77 22.14 1.50 -14.44
N LEU A 78 21.59 1.86 -13.27
CA LEU A 78 21.68 1.16 -11.99
C LEU A 78 20.85 -0.14 -11.91
N ASP A 79 19.98 -0.38 -12.88
CA ASP A 79 18.99 -1.48 -12.95
C ASP A 79 19.53 -2.93 -12.88
N ARG A 80 20.84 -3.16 -12.69
CA ARG A 80 21.40 -4.53 -12.59
C ARG A 80 22.42 -4.78 -11.49
N LEU A 81 22.90 -3.75 -10.77
CA LEU A 81 24.03 -3.91 -9.84
C LEU A 81 23.72 -3.59 -8.38
N TYR A 82 22.62 -2.91 -8.06
CA TYR A 82 22.18 -2.58 -6.69
C TYR A 82 20.74 -3.01 -6.48
N GLN A 83 20.42 -3.58 -5.31
CA GLN A 83 19.03 -3.73 -4.88
C GLN A 83 18.52 -2.36 -4.45
N VAL A 84 17.25 -2.03 -4.72
CA VAL A 84 16.69 -0.70 -4.37
C VAL A 84 16.80 -0.44 -2.86
N GLU A 85 16.73 -1.50 -2.06
CA GLU A 85 16.96 -1.52 -0.61
C GLU A 85 18.34 -1.00 -0.16
N ASP A 86 19.37 -1.06 -1.02
CA ASP A 86 20.71 -0.56 -0.69
C ASP A 86 20.80 0.98 -0.73
N LEU A 87 19.72 1.67 -1.11
CA LEU A 87 19.67 3.12 -1.24
C LEU A 87 19.00 3.73 -0.02
N PRO A 88 19.63 4.70 0.68
CA PRO A 88 19.06 5.24 1.92
C PRO A 88 17.74 6.03 1.78
N ALA A 89 17.32 6.43 0.58
CA ALA A 89 16.22 7.39 0.46
C ALA A 89 14.84 6.74 0.69
N HIS A 90 14.64 5.43 0.46
CA HIS A 90 13.37 4.78 0.80
C HIS A 90 13.08 4.84 2.29
N CYS A 91 14.09 4.87 3.16
CA CYS A 91 13.92 5.04 4.60
C CYS A 91 13.27 6.40 4.92
N ASP A 92 13.79 7.48 4.34
CA ASP A 92 13.26 8.83 4.53
C ASP A 92 11.86 9.00 3.92
N ILE A 93 11.66 8.45 2.72
CA ILE A 93 10.36 8.45 2.03
C ILE A 93 9.35 7.65 2.87
N GLY A 94 9.74 6.46 3.32
CA GLY A 94 8.90 5.53 4.06
C GLY A 94 8.44 6.11 5.40
N GLU A 95 9.34 6.75 6.13
CA GLU A 95 9.03 7.46 7.38
C GLU A 95 8.05 8.61 7.14
N GLN A 96 8.27 9.38 6.06
CA GLN A 96 7.38 10.49 5.71
C GLN A 96 5.99 10.01 5.25
N ASN A 97 5.92 8.85 4.59
CA ASN A 97 4.67 8.26 4.14
C ASN A 97 3.79 7.80 5.29
N VAL A 98 4.34 7.27 6.37
CA VAL A 98 3.54 6.76 7.50
C VAL A 98 3.21 7.83 8.55
N LYS A 99 3.60 9.08 8.34
CA LYS A 99 3.44 10.16 9.31
C LYS A 99 1.99 10.39 9.77
N GLU A 100 1.02 10.16 8.90
CA GLU A 100 -0.42 10.27 9.23
C GLU A 100 -1.03 8.95 9.74
N PHE A 101 -0.25 7.87 9.83
CA PHE A 101 -0.71 6.62 10.43
C PHE A 101 -0.81 6.78 11.96
N PRO A 102 -1.91 6.34 12.60
CA PRO A 102 -2.20 6.61 14.01
C PRO A 102 -1.48 5.62 14.94
N PHE A 103 -0.16 5.69 14.98
CA PHE A 103 0.64 4.98 15.98
C PHE A 103 0.25 5.42 17.40
N GLN A 104 0.32 4.51 18.36
CA GLN A 104 -0.21 4.69 19.72
C GLN A 104 0.84 5.09 20.77
N ASP A 105 2.07 4.61 20.65
CA ASP A 105 3.15 4.75 21.65
C ASP A 105 4.37 5.54 21.14
N ASN A 106 4.33 5.98 19.87
CA ASN A 106 5.34 6.75 19.12
C ASN A 106 6.41 5.90 18.38
N GLY A 107 6.21 5.73 17.07
CA GLY A 107 7.09 4.98 16.16
C GLY A 107 8.13 5.81 15.39
N ILE A 108 8.35 7.07 15.77
CA ILE A 108 9.22 8.00 15.03
C ILE A 108 10.62 7.42 14.86
N GLY A 109 11.08 7.42 13.60
CA GLY A 109 12.41 6.98 13.20
C GLY A 109 12.54 5.47 13.07
N ALA A 110 11.50 4.69 13.40
CA ALA A 110 11.58 3.24 13.27
C ALA A 110 11.76 2.81 11.81
N ILE A 111 11.06 3.47 10.87
CA ILE A 111 11.24 3.21 9.44
C ILE A 111 12.50 3.89 8.94
N LYS A 112 12.77 5.13 9.37
CA LYS A 112 13.97 5.84 8.91
C LYS A 112 15.27 5.10 9.24
N TYR A 113 15.37 4.46 10.40
CA TYR A 113 16.62 3.93 10.93
C TYR A 113 16.70 2.39 10.93
N HIS A 114 15.80 1.68 10.25
CA HIS A 114 15.76 0.21 10.30
C HIS A 114 16.98 -0.48 9.63
N HIS A 115 17.67 0.21 8.72
CA HIS A 115 18.95 -0.23 8.14
C HIS A 115 20.19 0.29 8.89
N GLU A 116 20.04 0.77 10.12
CA GLU A 116 21.19 1.03 10.97
C GLU A 116 21.82 -0.26 11.48
N ASN A 117 23.15 -0.32 11.46
CA ASN A 117 23.91 -1.38 12.13
C ASN A 117 24.30 -0.91 13.53
N TRP A 118 24.25 -1.80 14.50
CA TRP A 118 24.63 -1.52 15.89
C TRP A 118 26.00 -0.84 16.05
N ASP A 119 26.96 -1.14 15.19
CA ASP A 119 28.32 -0.57 15.18
C ASP A 119 28.47 0.78 14.44
N GLY A 120 27.38 1.39 13.97
CA GLY A 120 27.39 2.68 13.27
C GLY A 120 27.73 2.60 11.78
N THR A 121 27.87 1.40 11.21
CA THR A 121 28.15 1.22 9.77
C THR A 121 26.91 1.28 8.86
N GLY A 122 25.72 1.51 9.44
CA GLY A 122 24.47 1.62 8.71
C GLY A 122 24.29 2.94 7.96
N PHE A 123 23.10 3.14 7.38
CA PHE A 123 22.82 4.22 6.42
C PHE A 123 22.97 5.64 6.98
N PHE A 124 22.61 5.86 8.24
CA PHE A 124 22.61 7.20 8.84
C PHE A 124 23.61 7.35 9.99
N HIS A 125 24.43 6.31 10.22
CA HIS A 125 25.57 6.28 11.13
C HIS A 125 25.20 6.48 12.61
N LEU A 126 23.98 6.11 13.01
CA LEU A 126 23.63 5.94 14.41
C LEU A 126 24.26 4.65 14.95
N GLU A 127 24.76 4.70 16.17
CA GLU A 127 25.41 3.57 16.85
C GLU A 127 24.72 3.24 18.17
N GLY A 128 24.70 1.96 18.51
CA GLY A 128 24.20 1.48 19.81
C GLY A 128 22.78 1.97 20.13
N ASP A 129 22.61 2.46 21.36
CA ASP A 129 21.33 2.96 21.88
C ASP A 129 20.85 4.27 21.23
N ALA A 130 21.65 4.89 20.35
CA ALA A 130 21.19 6.02 19.55
C ALA A 130 20.17 5.58 18.47
N ILE A 131 20.22 4.31 18.06
CA ILE A 131 19.27 3.72 17.11
C ILE A 131 17.95 3.44 17.85
N PRO A 132 16.79 3.92 17.37
CA PRO A 132 15.52 3.63 18.03
C PRO A 132 15.27 2.13 18.18
N LEU A 133 14.79 1.70 19.36
CA LEU A 133 14.61 0.28 19.66
C LEU A 133 13.75 -0.46 18.63
N MET A 134 12.63 0.15 18.19
CA MET A 134 11.78 -0.45 17.16
C MET A 134 12.51 -0.61 15.83
N ALA A 135 13.39 0.35 15.46
CA ALA A 135 14.21 0.25 14.26
C ALA A 135 15.19 -0.94 14.35
N GLN A 136 15.84 -1.12 15.50
CA GLN A 136 16.77 -2.24 15.72
C GLN A 136 16.07 -3.60 15.64
N ILE A 137 14.87 -3.72 16.24
CA ILE A 137 14.08 -4.96 16.19
C ILE A 137 13.63 -5.26 14.76
N ILE A 138 13.13 -4.24 14.03
CA ILE A 138 12.72 -4.38 12.63
C ILE A 138 13.92 -4.78 11.78
N GLY A 139 15.05 -4.08 11.88
CA GLY A 139 16.27 -4.37 11.12
C GLY A 139 16.81 -5.78 11.35
N LEU A 140 16.75 -6.29 12.60
CA LEU A 140 17.12 -7.68 12.88
C LEU A 140 16.17 -8.67 12.18
N ALA A 141 14.86 -8.48 12.35
CA ALA A 141 13.84 -9.33 11.77
C ALA A 141 13.89 -9.34 10.23
N ASP A 142 14.10 -8.17 9.64
CA ASP A 142 14.26 -7.93 8.21
C ASP A 142 15.49 -8.66 7.65
N HIS A 143 16.69 -8.36 8.18
CA HIS A 143 17.93 -9.04 7.77
C HIS A 143 17.83 -10.56 7.89
N ALA A 144 17.20 -11.07 8.95
CA ALA A 144 17.01 -12.50 9.13
C ALA A 144 16.10 -13.10 8.05
N ASP A 145 15.00 -12.43 7.67
CA ASP A 145 14.11 -12.91 6.61
C ASP A 145 14.72 -12.81 5.22
N LEU A 146 15.30 -11.66 4.87
CA LEU A 146 15.91 -11.44 3.56
C LEU A 146 17.06 -12.40 3.27
N ARG A 147 17.95 -12.59 4.26
CA ARG A 147 19.18 -13.37 4.06
C ARG A 147 18.99 -14.86 4.29
N CYS A 148 18.06 -15.24 5.18
CA CYS A 148 17.87 -16.64 5.52
C CYS A 148 16.60 -17.27 4.98
N ARG A 149 15.52 -16.52 4.67
CA ARG A 149 14.21 -17.07 4.27
C ARG A 149 13.54 -17.87 5.40
N LEU A 150 13.01 -17.16 6.38
CA LEU A 150 12.51 -17.73 7.64
C LEU A 150 11.36 -18.73 7.48
N GLN A 151 10.64 -18.69 6.36
CA GLN A 151 9.55 -19.62 6.04
C GLN A 151 10.00 -21.07 5.77
N THR A 152 11.31 -21.34 5.73
CA THR A 152 11.85 -22.67 5.40
C THR A 152 11.64 -23.65 6.56
N PRO A 153 10.86 -24.75 6.38
CA PRO A 153 10.46 -25.63 7.47
C PRO A 153 11.47 -26.76 7.74
N ASP A 154 12.70 -26.40 8.10
CA ASP A 154 13.80 -27.34 8.34
C ASP A 154 14.57 -27.00 9.63
N PRO A 155 14.63 -27.89 10.64
CA PRO A 155 15.42 -27.65 11.85
C PRO A 155 16.90 -27.35 11.59
N ALA A 156 17.50 -27.97 10.56
CA ALA A 156 18.87 -27.64 10.18
C ALA A 156 18.99 -26.24 9.56
N HIS A 157 17.91 -25.73 8.97
CA HIS A 157 17.80 -24.35 8.53
C HIS A 157 17.69 -23.38 9.70
N TRP A 158 16.87 -23.67 10.70
CA TRP A 158 16.73 -22.81 11.90
C TRP A 158 18.07 -22.62 12.62
N ALA A 159 18.89 -23.67 12.70
CA ALA A 159 20.24 -23.56 13.25
C ALA A 159 21.16 -22.63 12.42
N ARG A 160 20.95 -22.52 11.10
CA ARG A 160 21.68 -21.56 10.26
C ARG A 160 21.22 -20.13 10.51
N VAL A 161 19.92 -19.92 10.77
CA VAL A 161 19.40 -18.61 11.14
C VAL A 161 19.98 -18.16 12.49
N ASP A 162 19.98 -19.04 13.50
CA ASP A 162 20.60 -18.77 14.81
C ASP A 162 22.08 -18.38 14.66
N ALA A 163 22.83 -19.17 13.87
CA ALA A 163 24.23 -18.85 13.58
C ALA A 163 24.41 -17.51 12.85
N PHE A 164 23.56 -17.19 11.88
CA PHE A 164 23.59 -15.91 11.15
C PHE A 164 23.40 -14.71 12.09
N VAL A 165 22.46 -14.80 13.02
CA VAL A 165 22.16 -13.75 13.99
C VAL A 165 23.30 -13.60 14.99
N VAL A 166 23.81 -14.70 15.55
CA VAL A 166 24.94 -14.71 16.51
C VAL A 166 26.23 -14.18 15.89
N GLU A 167 26.53 -14.52 14.63
CA GLU A 167 27.73 -14.02 13.93
C GLU A 167 27.75 -12.48 13.80
N ARG A 168 26.57 -11.85 13.84
CA ARG A 168 26.37 -10.40 13.68
C ARG A 168 26.15 -9.65 14.99
N GLU A 169 26.26 -10.35 16.11
CA GLU A 169 26.20 -9.75 17.44
C GLU A 169 27.28 -8.67 17.60
N GLY A 170 26.89 -7.49 18.10
CA GLY A 170 27.79 -6.36 18.31
C GLY A 170 28.27 -5.66 17.05
N SER A 171 27.87 -6.12 15.85
CA SER A 171 28.12 -5.44 14.57
C SER A 171 26.80 -4.94 13.96
N ALA A 172 26.00 -5.81 13.36
CA ALA A 172 24.69 -5.43 12.85
C ALA A 172 23.65 -5.35 13.98
N PHE A 173 23.72 -6.25 14.97
CA PHE A 173 22.68 -6.43 15.97
C PHE A 173 23.16 -6.16 17.39
N SER A 174 22.30 -5.53 18.19
CA SER A 174 22.51 -5.40 19.64
C SER A 174 22.64 -6.77 20.31
N PRO A 175 23.61 -6.98 21.22
CA PRO A 175 23.71 -8.21 22.00
C PRO A 175 22.41 -8.59 22.72
N ASP A 176 21.71 -7.61 23.30
CA ASP A 176 20.44 -7.84 24.01
C ASP A 176 19.36 -8.36 23.06
N LEU A 177 19.30 -7.83 21.83
CA LEU A 177 18.32 -8.27 20.83
C LEU A 177 18.64 -9.64 20.25
N VAL A 178 19.93 -10.00 20.14
CA VAL A 178 20.36 -11.36 19.79
C VAL A 178 19.84 -12.35 20.84
N ASP A 179 20.02 -12.08 22.12
CA ASP A 179 19.52 -12.94 23.19
C ASP A 179 17.99 -13.06 23.18
N VAL A 180 17.27 -11.95 22.96
CA VAL A 180 15.81 -11.96 22.83
C VAL A 180 15.36 -12.78 21.62
N PHE A 181 15.97 -12.62 20.45
CA PHE A 181 15.66 -13.39 19.25
C PHE A 181 15.85 -14.89 19.51
N ARG A 182 16.96 -15.25 20.16
CA ARG A 182 17.28 -16.65 20.51
C ARG A 182 16.30 -17.23 21.51
N GLU A 183 15.75 -16.44 22.43
CA GLU A 183 14.69 -16.87 23.35
C GLU A 183 13.38 -17.17 22.61
N VAL A 184 12.91 -16.24 21.77
CA VAL A 184 11.59 -16.38 21.12
C VAL A 184 11.56 -17.47 20.04
N SER A 185 12.73 -17.77 19.45
CA SER A 185 12.89 -18.75 18.38
C SER A 185 13.19 -20.18 18.84
N LYS A 186 13.25 -20.46 20.16
CA LYS A 186 13.52 -21.82 20.69
C LYS A 186 12.44 -22.85 20.35
N THR A 187 11.21 -22.40 20.10
CA THR A 187 10.06 -23.28 19.93
C THR A 187 9.78 -23.58 18.47
N PRO A 188 9.43 -24.82 18.10
CA PRO A 188 9.00 -25.13 16.72
C PRO A 188 7.80 -24.29 16.25
N ALA A 189 6.91 -23.90 17.18
CA ALA A 189 5.74 -23.07 16.86
C ALA A 189 6.13 -21.73 16.22
N PHE A 190 7.19 -21.07 16.72
CA PHE A 190 7.72 -19.84 16.14
C PHE A 190 8.05 -20.01 14.64
N TRP A 191 8.78 -21.07 14.29
CA TRP A 191 9.20 -21.33 12.92
C TRP A 191 8.07 -21.81 12.02
N TYR A 192 7.13 -22.59 12.54
CA TYR A 192 5.98 -23.03 11.76
C TYR A 192 5.03 -21.89 11.45
N ASP A 193 4.87 -20.93 12.35
CA ASP A 193 4.06 -19.73 12.13
C ASP A 193 4.61 -18.85 11.00
N LEU A 194 5.93 -18.86 10.78
CA LEU A 194 6.60 -18.08 9.73
C LEU A 194 6.34 -18.59 8.30
N ARG A 195 5.67 -19.73 8.13
CA ARG A 195 5.38 -20.29 6.79
C ARG A 195 4.24 -19.53 6.10
N ASP A 196 4.34 -19.40 4.78
CA ASP A 196 3.34 -18.69 3.96
C ASP A 196 1.87 -19.07 4.24
N PRO A 197 1.51 -20.36 4.41
CA PRO A 197 0.12 -20.72 4.69
C PRO A 197 -0.37 -20.31 6.09
N PHE A 198 0.54 -19.98 7.02
CA PHE A 198 0.24 -19.78 8.44
C PHE A 198 0.51 -18.36 8.94
N ILE A 199 1.36 -17.59 8.25
CA ILE A 199 1.81 -16.28 8.70
C ILE A 199 0.66 -15.30 8.93
N GLN A 200 -0.35 -15.30 8.05
CA GLN A 200 -1.54 -14.47 8.23
C GLN A 200 -2.28 -14.81 9.54
N ALA A 201 -2.54 -16.09 9.79
CA ALA A 201 -3.22 -16.54 10.99
C ALA A 201 -2.37 -16.33 12.26
N ALA A 202 -1.05 -16.42 12.13
CA ALA A 202 -0.11 -16.16 13.22
C ALA A 202 -0.14 -14.69 13.63
N LEU A 203 -0.14 -13.76 12.66
CA LEU A 203 -0.29 -12.32 12.93
C LEU A 203 -1.64 -12.03 13.59
N GLU A 204 -2.74 -12.53 13.02
CA GLU A 204 -4.09 -12.30 13.57
C GLU A 204 -4.26 -12.83 15.00
N ARG A 205 -3.58 -13.93 15.34
CA ARG A 205 -3.61 -14.51 16.69
C ARG A 205 -2.74 -13.74 17.69
N THR A 206 -1.62 -13.17 17.23
CA THR A 206 -0.58 -12.63 18.11
C THR A 206 -0.69 -11.13 18.28
N MET A 207 -1.25 -10.41 17.29
CA MET A 207 -1.34 -8.96 17.29
C MET A 207 -2.43 -8.50 18.25
N PRO A 208 -2.12 -7.58 19.20
CA PRO A 208 -3.14 -6.99 20.07
C PRO A 208 -4.22 -6.30 19.24
N VAL A 209 -5.49 -6.57 19.56
CA VAL A 209 -6.61 -5.96 18.83
C VAL A 209 -6.78 -4.53 19.32
N LEU A 210 -6.44 -3.59 18.46
CA LEU A 210 -6.57 -2.17 18.73
C LEU A 210 -7.81 -1.63 17.99
N SER A 211 -8.90 -1.43 18.73
CA SER A 211 -10.04 -0.67 18.24
C SER A 211 -9.90 0.76 18.71
N VAL A 212 -9.71 1.67 17.75
CA VAL A 212 -9.60 3.10 18.00
C VAL A 212 -10.88 3.79 17.57
N GLU A 213 -11.30 4.79 18.32
CA GLU A 213 -12.37 5.67 17.88
C GLU A 213 -11.85 6.59 16.79
N MET A 214 -12.37 6.40 15.58
CA MET A 214 -12.01 7.20 14.41
C MET A 214 -13.26 7.68 13.70
N ASP A 215 -13.22 8.90 13.16
CA ASP A 215 -14.19 9.34 12.18
C ASP A 215 -13.70 9.05 10.75
N TRP A 216 -14.62 9.14 9.78
CA TRP A 216 -14.30 8.91 8.36
C TRP A 216 -13.31 9.92 7.77
N GLY A 217 -13.15 11.10 8.40
CA GLY A 217 -12.13 12.07 8.02
C GLY A 217 -10.73 11.56 8.37
N GLN A 218 -10.57 11.01 9.57
CA GLN A 218 -9.32 10.37 9.98
C GLN A 218 -9.02 9.11 9.16
N VAL A 219 -10.04 8.29 8.84
CA VAL A 219 -9.86 7.12 7.95
C VAL A 219 -9.34 7.57 6.57
N LEU A 220 -9.88 8.67 6.02
CA LEU A 220 -9.39 9.24 4.77
C LEU A 220 -7.92 9.68 4.85
N GLU A 221 -7.47 10.28 5.96
CA GLU A 221 -6.06 10.64 6.13
C GLU A 221 -5.16 9.39 6.11
N ILE A 222 -5.56 8.30 6.76
CA ILE A 222 -4.78 7.04 6.70
C ILE A 222 -4.84 6.43 5.29
N SER A 223 -5.95 6.52 4.59
CA SER A 223 -6.03 6.06 3.19
C SER A 223 -5.08 6.79 2.25
N ARG A 224 -4.71 8.04 2.58
CA ARG A 224 -3.70 8.79 1.82
C ARG A 224 -2.28 8.22 1.96
N VAL A 225 -1.96 7.58 3.08
CA VAL A 225 -0.68 6.86 3.26
C VAL A 225 -0.53 5.82 2.17
N PHE A 226 -1.55 4.95 2.02
CA PHE A 226 -1.55 3.91 1.02
C PHE A 226 -1.70 4.47 -0.40
N SER A 227 -2.49 5.52 -0.58
CA SER A 227 -2.61 6.21 -1.87
C SER A 227 -1.26 6.71 -2.42
N ARG A 228 -0.36 7.23 -1.57
CA ARG A 228 0.99 7.63 -1.99
C ARG A 228 1.81 6.43 -2.46
N ILE A 229 1.77 5.32 -1.72
CA ILE A 229 2.45 4.07 -2.08
C ILE A 229 1.92 3.53 -3.43
N ILE A 230 0.60 3.56 -3.62
CA ILE A 230 -0.09 3.15 -4.86
C ILE A 230 0.35 4.04 -6.03
N ASP A 231 0.29 5.36 -5.86
CA ASP A 231 0.64 6.32 -6.89
C ASP A 231 2.12 6.21 -7.26
N ALA A 232 2.99 5.86 -6.30
CA ALA A 232 4.42 5.61 -6.50
C ALA A 232 4.74 4.30 -7.23
N LYS A 233 3.76 3.40 -7.43
CA LYS A 233 3.97 2.17 -8.19
C LYS A 233 4.33 2.42 -9.65
N SER A 234 3.80 3.48 -10.25
CA SER A 234 4.06 3.84 -11.64
C SER A 234 4.27 5.33 -11.81
N ARG A 235 5.16 5.69 -12.74
CA ARG A 235 5.41 7.09 -13.13
C ARG A 235 4.15 7.80 -13.63
N PHE A 236 3.14 7.05 -14.09
CA PHE A 236 1.92 7.61 -14.65
C PHE A 236 0.87 7.98 -13.60
N THR A 237 1.03 7.54 -12.35
CA THR A 237 -0.01 7.63 -11.32
C THR A 237 0.31 8.60 -10.18
N LEU A 238 1.48 9.24 -10.15
CA LEU A 238 1.97 10.07 -9.02
C LEU A 238 1.01 11.12 -8.44
N ARG A 239 0.00 11.57 -9.18
CA ARG A 239 -1.02 12.53 -8.70
C ARG A 239 -2.45 12.06 -8.96
N HIS A 240 -2.62 10.85 -9.48
CA HIS A 240 -3.88 10.34 -9.99
C HIS A 240 -4.92 10.25 -8.88
N SER A 241 -4.59 9.54 -7.80
CA SER A 241 -5.50 9.31 -6.68
C SER A 241 -5.92 10.62 -6.02
N SER A 242 -4.97 11.55 -5.80
CA SER A 242 -5.27 12.87 -5.21
C SER A 242 -6.28 13.68 -6.03
N GLY A 243 -6.12 13.70 -7.36
CA GLY A 243 -7.01 14.41 -8.27
C GLY A 243 -8.39 13.77 -8.36
N LEU A 244 -8.46 12.43 -8.28
CA LEU A 244 -9.71 11.69 -8.24
C LEU A 244 -10.46 11.92 -6.93
N VAL A 245 -9.76 11.91 -5.78
CA VAL A 245 -10.33 12.18 -4.45
C VAL A 245 -10.98 13.56 -4.40
N GLU A 246 -10.33 14.58 -4.96
CA GLU A 246 -10.88 15.94 -5.01
C GLU A 246 -12.16 16.01 -5.85
N LYS A 247 -12.11 15.50 -7.10
CA LYS A 247 -13.25 15.51 -8.02
C LYS A 247 -14.42 14.72 -7.47
N THR A 248 -14.15 13.58 -6.83
CA THR A 248 -15.15 12.74 -6.17
C THR A 248 -15.81 13.49 -5.02
N GLY A 249 -15.03 14.13 -4.15
CA GLY A 249 -15.57 14.92 -3.04
C GLY A 249 -16.45 16.09 -3.49
N ARG A 250 -16.11 16.72 -4.62
CA ARG A 250 -16.88 17.82 -5.23
C ARG A 250 -18.17 17.31 -5.89
N MET A 251 -18.09 16.28 -6.72
CA MET A 251 -19.28 15.74 -7.39
C MET A 251 -20.26 15.13 -6.38
N ALA A 252 -19.76 14.42 -5.36
CA ALA A 252 -20.62 13.91 -4.30
C ALA A 252 -21.36 15.07 -3.58
N ALA A 253 -20.71 16.21 -3.36
CA ALA A 253 -21.38 17.40 -2.84
C ALA A 253 -22.44 17.97 -3.80
N HIS A 254 -22.10 18.05 -5.09
CA HIS A 254 -22.99 18.52 -6.16
C HIS A 254 -24.27 17.68 -6.25
N PHE A 255 -24.15 16.36 -6.09
CA PHE A 255 -25.28 15.43 -6.02
C PHE A 255 -25.99 15.38 -4.66
N GLY A 256 -25.65 16.27 -3.72
CA GLY A 256 -26.30 16.36 -2.42
C GLY A 256 -26.02 15.19 -1.48
N LYS A 257 -24.92 14.44 -1.69
CA LYS A 257 -24.54 13.33 -0.80
C LYS A 257 -24.19 13.83 0.60
N GLY A 258 -24.55 13.05 1.61
CA GLY A 258 -24.27 13.37 3.02
C GLY A 258 -22.78 13.39 3.35
N ALA A 259 -22.40 14.00 4.48
CA ALA A 259 -20.99 14.16 4.86
C ALA A 259 -20.24 12.81 4.97
N GLU A 260 -20.87 11.79 5.56
CA GLU A 260 -20.31 10.44 5.67
C GLU A 260 -20.12 9.78 4.30
N GLU A 261 -21.15 9.73 3.48
CA GLU A 261 -21.10 9.13 2.14
C GLU A 261 -20.04 9.80 1.26
N ARG A 262 -19.91 11.13 1.37
CA ARG A 262 -18.84 11.89 0.69
C ARG A 262 -17.45 11.47 1.14
N LEU A 263 -17.23 11.19 2.43
CA LEU A 263 -15.94 10.74 2.94
C LEU A 263 -15.65 9.30 2.50
N LYS A 264 -16.63 8.39 2.59
CA LYS A 264 -16.50 7.02 2.08
C LYS A 264 -16.17 6.98 0.58
N LEU A 265 -16.84 7.80 -0.23
CA LEU A 265 -16.55 7.94 -1.66
C LEU A 265 -15.12 8.42 -1.92
N ARG A 266 -14.62 9.36 -1.11
CA ARG A 266 -13.23 9.84 -1.18
C ARG A 266 -12.24 8.76 -0.76
N ILE A 267 -12.57 7.93 0.23
CA ILE A 267 -11.74 6.78 0.62
C ILE A 267 -11.71 5.75 -0.52
N ALA A 268 -12.86 5.44 -1.13
CA ALA A 268 -12.93 4.56 -2.29
C ALA A 268 -12.07 5.08 -3.45
N ALA A 269 -12.18 6.37 -3.79
CA ALA A 269 -11.31 7.02 -4.78
C ALA A 269 -9.81 6.94 -4.41
N SER A 270 -9.47 7.05 -3.12
CA SER A 270 -8.09 6.99 -2.64
C SER A 270 -7.47 5.59 -2.74
N LEU A 271 -8.30 4.53 -2.70
CA LEU A 271 -7.86 3.13 -2.62
C LEU A 271 -8.29 2.28 -3.84
N HIS A 272 -8.99 2.85 -4.82
CA HIS A 272 -9.54 2.14 -5.99
C HIS A 272 -8.48 1.35 -6.79
N ASP A 273 -7.23 1.79 -6.68
CA ASP A 273 -6.09 1.25 -7.40
C ASP A 273 -5.14 0.45 -6.53
N VAL A 274 -5.50 0.12 -5.28
CA VAL A 274 -4.56 -0.57 -4.37
C VAL A 274 -4.06 -1.90 -4.94
N GLY A 275 -4.89 -2.59 -5.71
CA GLY A 275 -4.48 -3.81 -6.40
C GLY A 275 -3.43 -3.62 -7.50
N LYS A 276 -3.14 -2.39 -7.95
CA LYS A 276 -2.06 -2.12 -8.92
C LYS A 276 -0.70 -2.47 -8.35
N LEU A 277 -0.55 -2.46 -7.03
CA LEU A 277 0.65 -2.91 -6.35
C LEU A 277 0.98 -4.39 -6.64
N GLY A 278 -0.04 -5.21 -6.94
CA GLY A 278 0.09 -6.60 -7.37
C GLY A 278 0.33 -6.81 -8.87
N ILE A 279 0.45 -5.73 -9.66
CA ILE A 279 0.67 -5.82 -11.11
C ILE A 279 2.15 -5.52 -11.42
N PRO A 280 2.83 -6.36 -12.23
CA PRO A 280 4.23 -6.16 -12.57
C PRO A 280 4.52 -4.81 -13.23
N ASN A 281 5.57 -4.12 -12.77
CA ASN A 281 6.06 -2.87 -13.35
C ASN A 281 6.45 -3.02 -14.82
N ALA A 282 6.95 -4.18 -15.23
CA ALA A 282 7.26 -4.47 -16.64
C ALA A 282 6.04 -4.34 -17.57
N ILE A 283 4.83 -4.50 -17.03
CA ILE A 283 3.56 -4.33 -17.76
C ILE A 283 3.04 -2.90 -17.57
N LEU A 284 2.99 -2.40 -16.33
CA LEU A 284 2.46 -1.05 -16.04
C LEU A 284 3.26 0.06 -16.72
N ASP A 285 4.59 -0.06 -16.76
CA ASP A 285 5.51 0.94 -17.30
C ASP A 285 5.93 0.67 -18.75
N LYS A 286 5.28 -0.29 -19.43
CA LYS A 286 5.64 -0.69 -20.80
C LYS A 286 5.56 0.49 -21.78
N PRO A 287 6.64 0.83 -22.50
CA PRO A 287 6.63 1.91 -23.49
C PRO A 287 5.98 1.43 -24.79
N GLY A 288 4.66 1.31 -24.81
CA GLY A 288 3.91 0.89 -25.99
C GLY A 288 2.50 0.37 -25.68
N GLN A 289 1.87 -0.24 -26.69
CA GLN A 289 0.57 -0.90 -26.50
C GLN A 289 0.75 -2.20 -25.73
N LEU A 290 -0.17 -2.45 -24.80
CA LEU A 290 -0.30 -3.75 -24.13
C LEU A 290 -0.88 -4.77 -25.11
N THR A 291 -0.39 -6.00 -25.05
CA THR A 291 -1.06 -7.17 -25.65
C THR A 291 -2.37 -7.46 -24.92
N ASP A 292 -3.23 -8.29 -25.50
CA ASP A 292 -4.48 -8.69 -24.84
C ASP A 292 -4.22 -9.44 -23.51
N GLU A 293 -3.14 -10.22 -23.44
CA GLU A 293 -2.75 -10.94 -22.23
C GLU A 293 -2.24 -9.96 -21.16
N GLU A 294 -1.34 -9.04 -21.52
CA GLU A 294 -0.85 -7.98 -20.63
C GLU A 294 -2.01 -7.12 -20.11
N ARG A 295 -2.97 -6.79 -20.98
CA ARG A 295 -4.17 -6.05 -20.60
C ARG A 295 -5.02 -6.83 -19.60
N ARG A 296 -5.23 -8.13 -19.79
CA ARG A 296 -5.95 -8.97 -18.81
C ARG A 296 -5.22 -8.98 -17.47
N THR A 297 -3.89 -9.05 -17.47
CA THR A 297 -3.10 -8.96 -16.24
C THR A 297 -3.34 -7.62 -15.54
N VAL A 298 -3.27 -6.49 -16.26
CA VAL A 298 -3.57 -5.18 -15.66
C VAL A 298 -4.99 -5.14 -15.09
N ASN A 299 -5.99 -5.67 -15.79
CA ASN A 299 -7.38 -5.64 -15.33
C ASN A 299 -7.60 -6.32 -13.96
N ILE A 300 -6.76 -7.30 -13.60
CA ILE A 300 -6.84 -8.03 -12.31
C ILE A 300 -6.65 -7.10 -11.11
N HIS A 301 -6.06 -5.90 -11.26
CA HIS A 301 -5.90 -4.97 -10.13
C HIS A 301 -7.22 -4.62 -9.44
N THR A 302 -8.34 -4.62 -10.16
CA THR A 302 -9.68 -4.40 -9.57
C THR A 302 -10.08 -5.54 -8.64
N TYR A 303 -9.77 -6.78 -9.02
CA TYR A 303 -9.97 -7.96 -8.20
C TYR A 303 -9.06 -7.96 -6.96
N TYR A 304 -7.78 -7.61 -7.13
CA TYR A 304 -6.87 -7.45 -5.97
C TYR A 304 -7.29 -6.31 -5.04
N THR A 305 -7.81 -5.21 -5.57
CA THR A 305 -8.40 -4.12 -4.78
C THR A 305 -9.53 -4.65 -3.91
N ARG A 306 -10.44 -5.46 -4.47
CA ARG A 306 -11.50 -6.12 -3.71
C ARG A 306 -10.96 -7.00 -2.59
N LEU A 307 -10.02 -7.90 -2.91
CA LEU A 307 -9.42 -8.80 -1.91
C LEU A 307 -8.78 -8.06 -0.73
N CYS A 308 -8.21 -6.88 -0.96
CA CYS A 308 -7.61 -6.07 0.10
C CYS A 308 -8.69 -5.41 0.97
N LEU A 309 -9.70 -4.80 0.35
CA LEU A 309 -10.67 -3.95 1.04
C LEU A 309 -11.81 -4.73 1.70
N GLU A 310 -12.20 -5.89 1.16
CA GLU A 310 -13.30 -6.70 1.71
C GLU A 310 -12.99 -7.29 3.09
N GLN A 311 -11.72 -7.34 3.47
CA GLN A 311 -11.26 -7.81 4.78
C GLN A 311 -11.48 -6.79 5.90
N ILE A 312 -11.85 -5.54 5.55
CA ILE A 312 -11.94 -4.40 6.46
C ILE A 312 -13.41 -4.21 6.87
N PRO A 313 -13.78 -4.45 8.14
CA PRO A 313 -15.16 -4.27 8.59
C PRO A 313 -15.63 -2.82 8.38
N GLY A 314 -16.82 -2.63 7.79
CA GLY A 314 -17.38 -1.31 7.50
C GLY A 314 -16.96 -0.72 6.14
N PHE A 315 -16.14 -1.44 5.36
CA PHE A 315 -15.72 -1.05 4.00
C PHE A 315 -16.57 -1.69 2.90
N GLU A 316 -17.73 -2.26 3.20
CA GLU A 316 -18.55 -2.99 2.21
C GLU A 316 -18.90 -2.09 1.01
N GLU A 317 -19.45 -0.89 1.27
CA GLU A 317 -19.75 0.10 0.23
C GLU A 317 -18.48 0.62 -0.47
N ILE A 318 -17.43 0.91 0.30
CA ILE A 318 -16.15 1.41 -0.22
C ILE A 318 -15.54 0.40 -1.18
N THR A 319 -15.59 -0.89 -0.85
CA THR A 319 -15.09 -2.00 -1.65
C THR A 319 -15.85 -2.10 -2.96
N GLU A 320 -17.18 -2.01 -2.94
CA GLU A 320 -17.98 -2.03 -4.17
C GLU A 320 -17.61 -0.87 -5.09
N TRP A 321 -17.51 0.34 -4.57
CA TRP A 321 -17.18 1.50 -5.41
C TRP A 321 -15.74 1.41 -5.94
N ALA A 322 -14.78 1.11 -5.07
CA ALA A 322 -13.36 1.03 -5.38
C ALA A 322 -13.05 -0.11 -6.37
N ALA A 323 -13.57 -1.31 -6.15
CA ALA A 323 -13.22 -2.47 -6.98
C ALA A 323 -13.98 -2.51 -8.31
N ASN A 324 -15.17 -1.90 -8.40
CA ASN A 324 -15.99 -1.95 -9.61
C ASN A 324 -15.80 -0.70 -10.49
N HIS A 325 -14.79 0.14 -10.24
CA HIS A 325 -14.60 1.41 -10.97
C HIS A 325 -14.35 1.23 -12.48
N HIS A 326 -14.03 0.02 -12.95
CA HIS A 326 -13.91 -0.34 -14.36
C HIS A 326 -15.07 -1.19 -14.91
N GLU A 327 -16.12 -1.42 -14.12
CA GLU A 327 -17.35 -2.01 -14.62
C GLU A 327 -18.11 -1.04 -15.54
N LYS A 328 -18.91 -1.58 -16.46
CA LYS A 328 -19.63 -0.79 -17.47
C LYS A 328 -21.09 -1.18 -17.50
N LEU A 329 -21.97 -0.23 -17.80
CA LEU A 329 -23.41 -0.46 -17.78
C LEU A 329 -23.88 -1.53 -18.79
N ASP A 330 -23.09 -1.78 -19.83
CA ASP A 330 -23.33 -2.79 -20.87
C ASP A 330 -22.83 -4.20 -20.50
N GLY A 331 -22.26 -4.39 -19.30
CA GLY A 331 -21.73 -5.67 -18.81
C GLY A 331 -20.40 -6.08 -19.43
N ARG A 332 -19.74 -5.21 -20.21
CA ARG A 332 -18.43 -5.49 -20.85
C ARG A 332 -17.24 -4.96 -20.05
N GLY A 333 -17.50 -4.50 -18.82
CA GLY A 333 -16.49 -4.08 -17.86
C GLY A 333 -15.77 -5.27 -17.20
N TYR A 334 -14.99 -4.96 -16.16
CA TYR A 334 -14.25 -5.94 -15.37
C TYR A 334 -14.17 -5.48 -13.90
N PRO A 335 -13.96 -6.39 -12.93
CA PRO A 335 -13.54 -7.79 -13.09
C PRO A 335 -14.64 -8.83 -13.28
N PHE A 336 -15.91 -8.51 -13.02
CA PHE A 336 -17.02 -9.48 -13.02
C PHE A 336 -17.98 -9.32 -14.21
N GLY A 337 -17.91 -8.21 -14.94
CA GLY A 337 -18.83 -7.93 -16.05
C GLY A 337 -20.22 -7.54 -15.55
N LEU A 338 -20.25 -6.75 -14.47
CA LEU A 338 -21.48 -6.28 -13.84
C LEU A 338 -22.27 -5.38 -14.78
N GLY A 339 -23.59 -5.53 -14.78
CA GLY A 339 -24.48 -4.73 -15.59
C GLY A 339 -25.00 -3.51 -14.83
N LYS A 340 -25.78 -2.69 -15.53
CA LYS A 340 -26.45 -1.51 -14.95
C LYS A 340 -27.18 -1.80 -13.63
N GLU A 341 -27.90 -2.91 -13.54
CA GLU A 341 -28.71 -3.22 -12.36
C GLU A 341 -27.88 -3.62 -11.13
N ASP A 342 -26.62 -4.03 -11.33
CA ASP A 342 -25.70 -4.43 -10.27
C ASP A 342 -24.87 -3.25 -9.73
N LEU A 343 -24.74 -2.17 -10.53
CA LEU A 343 -23.93 -1.01 -10.19
C LEU A 343 -24.80 0.09 -9.61
N ASP A 344 -24.55 0.45 -8.35
CA ASP A 344 -25.20 1.61 -7.73
C ASP A 344 -24.73 2.94 -8.34
N PHE A 345 -25.37 4.03 -7.93
CA PHE A 345 -25.02 5.37 -8.43
C PHE A 345 -23.57 5.76 -8.14
N ASN A 346 -23.02 5.38 -6.98
CA ASN A 346 -21.72 5.81 -6.51
C ASN A 346 -20.58 5.07 -7.23
N ALA A 347 -20.75 3.78 -7.53
CA ALA A 347 -19.87 3.01 -8.40
C ALA A 347 -19.82 3.63 -9.80
N ARG A 348 -20.99 3.90 -10.40
CA ARG A 348 -21.07 4.57 -11.72
C ARG A 348 -20.43 5.96 -11.72
N LEU A 349 -20.59 6.71 -10.63
CA LEU A 349 -19.97 8.02 -10.46
C LEU A 349 -18.45 7.89 -10.46
N LEU A 350 -17.91 6.96 -9.67
CA LEU A 350 -16.47 6.77 -9.58
C LEU A 350 -15.88 6.33 -10.93
N THR A 351 -16.55 5.44 -11.67
CA THR A 351 -16.14 5.07 -13.04
C THR A 351 -16.00 6.27 -13.97
N VAL A 352 -17.00 7.16 -14.02
CA VAL A 352 -16.95 8.34 -14.89
C VAL A 352 -15.84 9.30 -14.44
N LEU A 353 -15.65 9.46 -13.13
CA LEU A 353 -14.64 10.36 -12.58
C LEU A 353 -13.22 9.83 -12.76
N ASP A 354 -12.99 8.53 -12.64
CA ASP A 354 -11.71 7.90 -12.93
C ASP A 354 -11.34 8.12 -14.41
N ILE A 355 -12.26 7.84 -15.34
CA ILE A 355 -12.03 8.11 -16.77
C ILE A 355 -11.72 9.59 -17.01
N TYR A 356 -12.46 10.51 -16.37
CA TYR A 356 -12.20 11.94 -16.49
C TYR A 356 -10.81 12.32 -15.95
N GLN A 357 -10.45 11.84 -14.76
CA GLN A 357 -9.14 12.08 -14.14
C GLN A 357 -8.02 11.53 -15.02
N ALA A 358 -8.15 10.29 -15.48
CA ALA A 358 -7.20 9.62 -16.35
C ALA A 358 -7.05 10.30 -17.72
N LEU A 359 -8.00 11.13 -18.18
CA LEU A 359 -7.92 11.91 -19.42
C LEU A 359 -7.39 13.33 -19.21
N THR A 360 -7.68 13.94 -18.06
CA THR A 360 -7.30 15.32 -17.74
C THR A 360 -5.96 15.46 -17.02
N GLU A 361 -5.42 14.39 -16.47
CA GLU A 361 -4.07 14.41 -15.91
C GLU A 361 -2.99 14.36 -17.01
N GLU A 362 -1.88 15.03 -16.71
CA GLU A 362 -0.67 14.93 -17.51
C GLU A 362 0.03 13.60 -17.21
N ARG A 363 0.41 12.89 -18.28
CA ARG A 363 1.20 11.66 -18.19
C ARG A 363 2.49 11.84 -19.01
N PRO A 364 3.62 11.21 -18.63
CA PRO A 364 4.90 11.29 -19.35
C PRO A 364 4.84 11.20 -20.89
N TYR A 365 3.87 10.46 -21.45
CA TYR A 365 3.70 10.29 -22.91
C TYR A 365 2.46 10.99 -23.50
N ARG A 366 1.66 11.69 -22.68
CA ARG A 366 0.42 12.32 -23.12
C ARG A 366 0.13 13.57 -22.31
N LYS A 367 0.08 14.72 -22.99
CA LYS A 367 -0.42 15.97 -22.40
C LYS A 367 -1.85 15.79 -21.89
N SER A 368 -2.20 16.51 -20.83
CA SER A 368 -3.56 16.62 -20.32
C SER A 368 -4.52 17.04 -21.44
N LEU A 369 -5.70 16.40 -21.51
CA LEU A 369 -6.75 16.84 -22.42
C LEU A 369 -7.54 17.99 -21.80
N SER A 370 -8.03 18.91 -22.64
CA SER A 370 -8.96 19.94 -22.21
C SER A 370 -10.27 19.31 -21.74
N HIS A 371 -11.01 20.03 -20.89
CA HIS A 371 -12.35 19.62 -20.44
C HIS A 371 -13.25 19.24 -21.63
N THR A 372 -13.34 20.11 -22.64
CA THR A 372 -14.15 19.88 -23.84
C THR A 372 -13.78 18.57 -24.53
N ARG A 373 -12.47 18.33 -24.75
CA ARG A 373 -12.02 17.11 -25.42
C ARG A 373 -12.24 15.85 -24.58
N THR A 374 -12.07 15.96 -23.27
CA THR A 374 -12.36 14.87 -22.34
C THR A 374 -13.83 14.48 -22.40
N MET A 375 -14.73 15.47 -22.36
CA MET A 375 -16.17 15.23 -22.39
C MET A 375 -16.65 14.72 -23.76
N GLU A 376 -15.98 15.05 -24.87
CA GLU A 376 -16.22 14.41 -26.17
C GLU A 376 -15.93 12.90 -26.14
N ILE A 377 -14.83 12.48 -25.49
CA ILE A 377 -14.46 11.07 -25.38
C ILE A 377 -15.45 10.33 -24.49
N ILE A 378 -15.75 10.88 -23.31
CA ILE A 378 -16.73 10.31 -22.37
C ILE A 378 -18.13 10.27 -23.00
N GLY A 379 -18.48 11.27 -23.82
CA GLY A 379 -19.73 11.31 -24.58
C GLY A 379 -19.89 10.11 -25.52
N ARG A 380 -18.82 9.61 -26.13
CA ARG A 380 -18.87 8.39 -26.96
C ARG A 380 -19.13 7.14 -26.14
N LEU A 381 -18.51 7.03 -24.96
CA LEU A 381 -18.77 5.93 -24.02
C LEU A 381 -20.24 5.93 -23.58
N ARG A 382 -20.79 7.12 -23.28
CA ARG A 382 -22.21 7.29 -22.99
C ARG A 382 -23.09 6.83 -24.16
N ASP A 383 -22.77 7.24 -25.37
CA ASP A 383 -23.56 6.92 -26.56
C ASP A 383 -23.55 5.41 -26.88
N ASN A 384 -22.47 4.71 -26.51
CA ASN A 384 -22.37 3.25 -26.56
C ASN A 384 -23.11 2.55 -25.41
N GLY A 385 -23.64 3.29 -24.42
CA GLY A 385 -24.28 2.74 -23.24
C GLY A 385 -23.31 2.17 -22.20
N GLU A 386 -22.03 2.56 -22.24
CA GLU A 386 -21.00 2.05 -21.33
C GLU A 386 -21.00 2.77 -19.97
N VAL A 387 -21.38 4.05 -19.94
CA VAL A 387 -21.38 4.91 -18.74
C VAL A 387 -22.71 5.68 -18.57
N ASP A 388 -23.01 6.11 -17.35
CA ASP A 388 -24.30 6.71 -17.00
C ASP A 388 -24.47 8.13 -17.59
N ALA A 389 -25.51 8.30 -18.43
CA ALA A 389 -25.76 9.55 -19.13
C ALA A 389 -26.09 10.73 -18.20
N GLY A 390 -26.77 10.48 -17.08
CA GLY A 390 -27.09 11.52 -16.10
C GLY A 390 -25.83 12.02 -15.41
N ILE A 391 -24.97 11.09 -14.98
CA ILE A 391 -23.68 11.44 -14.36
C ILE A 391 -22.79 12.21 -15.35
N VAL A 392 -22.67 11.75 -16.60
CA VAL A 392 -21.86 12.42 -17.63
C VAL A 392 -22.35 13.86 -17.87
N HIS A 393 -23.66 14.10 -17.87
CA HIS A 393 -24.22 15.44 -18.01
C HIS A 393 -23.79 16.36 -16.86
N GLU A 394 -23.93 15.89 -15.62
CA GLU A 394 -23.60 16.68 -14.44
C GLU A 394 -22.09 16.90 -14.29
N VAL A 395 -21.26 15.92 -14.63
CA VAL A 395 -19.78 16.06 -14.66
C VAL A 395 -19.37 17.15 -15.66
N ASN A 396 -19.99 17.20 -16.84
CA ASN A 396 -19.77 18.26 -17.83
C ASN A 396 -20.05 19.64 -17.22
N GLN A 397 -21.20 19.80 -16.58
CA GLN A 397 -21.62 21.09 -16.02
C GLN A 397 -20.72 21.49 -14.83
N ALA A 398 -20.54 20.61 -13.86
CA ALA A 398 -19.90 20.93 -12.59
C ALA A 398 -18.38 21.12 -12.70
N LEU A 399 -17.71 20.37 -13.59
CA LEU A 399 -16.26 20.45 -13.76
C LEU A 399 -15.79 21.44 -14.84
N SER A 400 -16.68 21.92 -15.72
CA SER A 400 -16.35 22.96 -16.71
C SER A 400 -15.79 24.24 -16.06
N ASN A 401 -16.33 24.60 -14.90
CA ASN A 401 -15.93 25.78 -14.12
C ASN A 401 -14.62 25.59 -13.32
N PHE A 402 -14.10 24.36 -13.22
CA PHE A 402 -12.89 24.09 -12.43
C PHE A 402 -11.61 24.44 -13.20
N HIS A 403 -11.58 24.18 -14.50
CA HIS A 403 -10.42 24.45 -15.35
C HIS A 403 -10.30 25.92 -15.80
N GLN A 404 -11.30 26.78 -15.53
CA GLN A 404 -11.21 28.21 -15.83
C GLN A 404 -10.37 28.99 -14.79
N GLY A 405 -10.06 28.39 -13.63
CA GLY A 405 -9.20 28.99 -12.59
C GLY A 405 -7.70 28.70 -12.73
N GLU A 406 -7.31 27.78 -13.61
CA GLU A 406 -5.92 27.42 -13.90
C GLU A 406 -5.61 27.75 -15.36
N SER A 407 -5.53 29.06 -15.67
CA SER A 407 -4.93 29.49 -16.94
C SER A 407 -3.41 29.51 -16.77
N PRO A 408 -2.63 28.80 -17.61
CA PRO A 408 -1.20 29.07 -17.71
C PRO A 408 -1.04 30.38 -18.49
N GLU A 409 -0.66 31.45 -17.79
CA GLU A 409 0.11 32.53 -18.41
C GLU A 409 1.58 32.13 -18.52
#